data_AF-A0A943S1B9-F1
#
_entry.id   AF-A0A943S1B9-F1
#
_cell.length_a   1.000
_cell.length_b   1.000
_cell.length_c   1.000
_cell.angle_alpha   90.00
_cell.angle_beta   90.00
_cell.angle_gamma   90.00
#
_symmetry.space_group_name_H-M   'P 1'
#
loop_
_entity.id
_entity.type
_entity.pdbx_description
1 polymer ?
#
loop_
_entity_poly.entity_id
_entity_poly.type
_entity_poly.pdbx_seq_one_letter_code
_entity_poly.pdbx_strand_id
1 'polypeptide(L)'
;MKKAFRAAAIAAILLFALTFIESAKIKSASAHLLFSSSVSVDGNESLEVTLKSGDRIAIGSYLGEPIIWRVIETGGKTLLMSEKVLCFRALDPSEDGIGSSDYLASPLRAWLNSESGFLNPENFSDNDLSLISPDKNGDSIFLPSKDMLKNISTADRRRSPTEQCIKNDTSRYLTLRKYCWYWTSSPVSTNQSSVTAVTTTGGFYKTLAADELCGVCPAMYLRSNVLVLCGSGTAENPYALAGGGER
;
A
#
# COMPACT_ATOMS: atom_id res chain seq x y z
N MET A 1 -10.18 -38.41 -41.03
CA MET A 1 -9.42 -38.28 -39.77
C MET A 1 -9.02 -36.86 -39.35
N LYS A 2 -8.97 -35.83 -40.23
CA LYS A 2 -8.61 -34.45 -39.84
C LYS A 2 -9.74 -33.56 -39.26
N LYS A 3 -11.02 -33.93 -39.43
CA LYS A 3 -12.17 -33.19 -38.86
C LYS A 3 -12.46 -33.53 -37.39
N ALA A 4 -12.22 -34.78 -36.97
CA ALA A 4 -12.40 -35.21 -35.57
C ALA A 4 -11.38 -34.56 -34.61
N PHE A 5 -10.14 -34.33 -35.08
CA PHE A 5 -9.10 -33.66 -34.29
C PHE A 5 -9.38 -32.17 -34.03
N ARG A 6 -10.06 -31.48 -34.95
CA ARG A 6 -10.44 -30.06 -34.77
C ARG A 6 -11.59 -29.87 -33.79
N ALA A 7 -12.55 -30.80 -33.75
CA ALA A 7 -13.64 -30.77 -32.77
C ALA A 7 -13.14 -31.05 -31.33
N ALA A 8 -12.22 -32.01 -31.17
CA ALA A 8 -11.64 -32.34 -29.87
C ALA A 8 -10.77 -31.19 -29.29
N ALA A 9 -10.02 -30.48 -30.13
CA ALA A 9 -9.21 -29.34 -29.70
C ALA A 9 -10.07 -28.13 -29.28
N ILE A 10 -11.18 -27.85 -29.99
CA ILE A 10 -12.10 -26.75 -29.64
C ILE A 10 -12.86 -27.09 -28.35
N ALA A 11 -13.26 -28.35 -28.15
CA ALA A 11 -13.88 -28.80 -26.90
C ALA A 11 -12.92 -28.69 -25.71
N ALA A 12 -11.63 -29.04 -25.87
CA ALA A 12 -10.63 -28.89 -24.82
C ALA A 12 -10.33 -27.43 -24.46
N ILE A 13 -10.29 -26.52 -25.45
CA ILE A 13 -10.08 -25.07 -25.20
C ILE A 13 -11.31 -24.44 -24.52
N LEU A 14 -12.53 -24.84 -24.89
CA LEU A 14 -13.75 -24.40 -24.20
C LEU A 14 -13.84 -24.94 -22.77
N LEU A 15 -13.45 -26.20 -22.54
CA LEU A 15 -13.41 -26.79 -21.20
C LEU A 15 -12.34 -26.12 -20.33
N PHE A 16 -11.18 -25.77 -20.90
CA PHE A 16 -10.10 -25.05 -20.21
C PHE A 16 -10.46 -23.57 -19.93
N ALA A 17 -11.21 -22.93 -20.84
CA ALA A 17 -11.72 -21.58 -20.62
C ALA A 17 -12.82 -21.56 -19.55
N LEU A 18 -13.70 -22.55 -19.52
CA LEU A 18 -14.74 -22.68 -18.50
C LEU A 18 -14.13 -22.93 -17.11
N THR A 19 -13.13 -23.78 -16.97
CA THR A 19 -12.44 -24.00 -15.68
C THR A 19 -11.64 -22.79 -15.20
N PHE A 20 -11.06 -22.01 -16.11
CA PHE A 20 -10.41 -20.74 -15.76
C PHE A 20 -11.40 -19.64 -15.36
N ILE A 21 -12.55 -19.56 -16.01
CA ILE A 21 -13.62 -18.61 -15.65
C ILE A 21 -14.24 -18.99 -14.29
N GLU A 22 -14.43 -20.28 -14.01
CA GLU A 22 -14.85 -20.77 -12.69
C GLU A 22 -13.82 -20.41 -11.61
N SER A 23 -12.53 -20.67 -11.87
CA SER A 23 -11.45 -20.32 -10.93
C SER A 23 -11.33 -18.82 -10.68
N ALA A 24 -11.58 -17.98 -11.69
CA ALA A 24 -11.58 -16.52 -11.57
C ALA A 24 -12.81 -15.99 -10.83
N LYS A 25 -14.00 -16.57 -11.07
CA LYS A 25 -15.22 -16.27 -10.30
C LYS A 25 -15.10 -16.71 -8.85
N ILE A 26 -14.45 -17.85 -8.56
CA ILE A 26 -14.20 -18.33 -7.20
C ILE A 26 -13.21 -17.42 -6.47
N LYS A 27 -12.16 -16.89 -7.14
CA LYS A 27 -11.24 -15.91 -6.53
C LYS A 27 -11.87 -14.55 -6.28
N SER A 28 -12.69 -14.06 -7.22
CA SER A 28 -13.40 -12.78 -7.09
C SER A 28 -14.54 -12.85 -6.06
N ALA A 29 -15.27 -13.97 -6.03
CA ALA A 29 -16.27 -14.23 -5.00
C ALA A 29 -15.64 -14.48 -3.63
N SER A 30 -14.46 -15.12 -3.54
CA SER A 30 -13.74 -15.29 -2.27
C SER A 30 -13.31 -13.94 -1.67
N ALA A 31 -12.88 -12.97 -2.48
CA ALA A 31 -12.54 -11.64 -1.96
C ALA A 31 -13.76 -10.89 -1.40
N HIS A 32 -14.95 -11.10 -1.97
CA HIS A 32 -16.21 -10.55 -1.46
C HIS A 32 -16.86 -11.39 -0.34
N LEU A 33 -16.55 -12.68 -0.22
CA LEU A 33 -17.08 -13.58 0.82
C LEU A 33 -16.23 -13.63 2.09
N LEU A 34 -15.07 -12.96 2.14
CA LEU A 34 -14.28 -12.84 3.37
C LEU A 34 -14.96 -12.00 4.47
N PHE A 35 -16.10 -11.38 4.20
CA PHE A 35 -16.93 -10.70 5.22
C PHE A 35 -18.32 -11.31 5.43
N SER A 36 -18.62 -12.47 4.83
CA SER A 36 -19.90 -13.14 5.05
C SER A 36 -19.76 -14.66 5.01
N SER A 37 -19.19 -15.23 6.08
CA SER A 37 -19.65 -16.54 6.54
C SER A 37 -19.41 -16.67 8.03
N SER A 38 -20.52 -16.74 8.77
CA SER A 38 -20.58 -17.23 10.13
C SER A 38 -20.24 -18.73 10.12
N VAL A 39 -18.96 -19.05 10.28
CA VAL A 39 -18.48 -20.37 10.65
C VAL A 39 -17.67 -20.21 11.92
N SER A 40 -18.27 -20.58 13.04
CA SER A 40 -17.62 -20.73 14.33
C SER A 40 -16.66 -21.92 14.27
N VAL A 41 -15.38 -21.62 14.03
CA VAL A 41 -14.22 -22.44 14.38
C VAL A 41 -13.34 -21.56 15.24
N ASP A 42 -13.04 -22.01 16.46
CA ASP A 42 -12.30 -21.30 17.52
C ASP A 42 -11.23 -20.31 17.02
N GLY A 43 -11.29 -19.07 17.54
CA GLY A 43 -10.12 -18.17 17.59
C GLY A 43 -10.18 -16.92 16.71
N ASN A 44 -11.05 -15.97 17.03
CA ASN A 44 -10.68 -14.56 16.83
C ASN A 44 -10.97 -13.78 18.11
N GLU A 45 -10.53 -14.34 19.25
CA GLU A 45 -10.41 -13.56 20.48
C GLU A 45 -9.40 -12.44 20.22
N SER A 46 -9.83 -11.21 20.46
CA SER A 46 -8.91 -10.09 20.47
C SER A 46 -7.94 -10.22 21.63
N LEU A 47 -6.66 -10.18 21.34
CA LEU A 47 -5.61 -10.36 22.33
C LEU A 47 -4.70 -9.13 22.32
N GLU A 48 -4.10 -8.86 23.48
CA GLU A 48 -3.05 -7.87 23.56
C GLU A 48 -1.80 -8.40 22.84
N VAL A 49 -1.39 -7.70 21.79
CA VAL A 49 -0.27 -8.06 20.92
C VAL A 49 0.78 -6.96 20.99
N THR A 50 2.02 -7.35 21.30
CA THR A 50 3.19 -6.50 21.06
C THR A 50 3.67 -6.72 19.64
N LEU A 51 3.52 -5.71 18.79
CA LEU A 51 3.94 -5.73 17.39
C LEU A 51 5.45 -5.89 17.25
N LYS A 52 5.88 -6.68 16.28
CA LYS A 52 7.27 -6.96 15.94
C LYS A 52 7.58 -6.55 14.51
N SER A 53 8.83 -6.17 14.25
CA SER A 53 9.31 -5.97 12.88
C SER A 53 8.93 -7.13 11.95
N GLY A 54 8.28 -6.79 10.83
CA GLY A 54 7.79 -7.74 9.83
C GLY A 54 6.30 -8.07 9.94
N ASP A 55 5.66 -7.81 11.08
CA ASP A 55 4.22 -7.99 11.25
C ASP A 55 3.43 -7.09 10.29
N ARG A 56 2.21 -7.51 9.99
CA ARG A 56 1.27 -6.77 9.17
C ARG A 56 0.03 -6.40 9.95
N ILE A 57 -0.43 -5.18 9.76
CA ILE A 57 -1.65 -4.66 10.38
C ILE A 57 -2.48 -3.89 9.35
N ALA A 58 -3.80 -4.11 9.35
CA ALA A 58 -4.75 -3.35 8.56
C ALA A 58 -5.24 -2.14 9.37
N ILE A 59 -5.01 -0.92 8.86
CA ILE A 59 -5.49 0.33 9.46
C ILE A 59 -5.95 1.24 8.32
N GLY A 60 -7.21 1.68 8.39
CA GLY A 60 -7.84 2.45 7.33
C GLY A 60 -8.00 1.71 6.00
N SER A 61 -8.56 2.40 5.04
CA SER A 61 -8.77 1.98 3.65
C SER A 61 -8.38 3.10 2.70
N TYR A 62 -8.13 2.77 1.44
CA TYR A 62 -7.93 3.75 0.38
C TYR A 62 -8.42 3.18 -0.95
N LEU A 63 -9.21 3.95 -1.69
CA LEU A 63 -9.91 3.49 -2.89
C LEU A 63 -10.77 2.25 -2.65
N GLY A 64 -11.35 2.13 -1.45
CA GLY A 64 -12.22 1.01 -1.07
C GLY A 64 -11.51 -0.28 -0.69
N GLU A 65 -10.17 -0.30 -0.62
CA GLU A 65 -9.39 -1.46 -0.15
C GLU A 65 -8.70 -1.17 1.19
N PRO A 66 -8.69 -2.12 2.15
CA PRO A 66 -7.93 -1.98 3.39
C PRO A 66 -6.44 -1.72 3.11
N ILE A 67 -5.84 -0.79 3.84
CA ILE A 67 -4.40 -0.55 3.74
C ILE A 67 -3.68 -1.52 4.68
N ILE A 68 -2.85 -2.38 4.10
CA ILE A 68 -1.94 -3.23 4.87
C ILE A 68 -0.63 -2.50 5.11
N TRP A 69 -0.27 -2.38 6.38
CA TRP A 69 0.94 -1.74 6.86
C TRP A 69 1.90 -2.79 7.41
N ARG A 70 3.17 -2.72 7.00
CA ARG A 70 4.24 -3.56 7.54
C ARG A 70 4.98 -2.81 8.65
N VAL A 71 5.23 -3.49 9.77
CA VAL A 71 6.07 -2.99 10.85
C VAL A 71 7.53 -3.02 10.40
N ILE A 72 8.18 -1.85 10.40
CA ILE A 72 9.60 -1.68 10.01
C ILE A 72 10.52 -1.48 11.23
N GLU A 73 9.96 -1.01 12.34
CA GLU A 73 10.58 -0.79 13.67
C GLU A 73 11.94 -0.07 13.68
N THR A 74 11.97 1.14 14.25
CA THR A 74 13.20 1.94 14.34
C THR A 74 13.33 2.56 15.73
N GLY A 75 14.30 2.08 16.51
CA GLY A 75 14.89 2.83 17.63
C GLY A 75 13.91 3.41 18.66
N GLY A 76 12.90 2.64 19.08
CA GLY A 76 11.98 3.01 20.16
C GLY A 76 10.63 3.62 19.72
N LYS A 77 10.39 3.76 18.41
CA LYS A 77 9.06 4.04 17.84
C LYS A 77 8.68 2.98 16.81
N THR A 78 7.42 2.56 16.83
CA THR A 78 6.89 1.61 15.85
C THR A 78 6.53 2.35 14.57
N LEU A 79 7.45 2.31 13.60
CA LEU A 79 7.24 2.80 12.25
C LEU A 79 6.48 1.74 11.44
N LEU A 80 5.35 2.16 10.89
CA LEU A 80 4.58 1.42 9.91
C LEU A 80 4.81 2.01 8.52
N MET A 81 4.90 1.17 7.51
CA MET A 81 4.97 1.59 6.11
C MET A 81 3.98 0.77 5.30
N SER A 82 3.27 1.39 4.35
CA SER A 82 2.34 0.66 3.51
C SER A 82 3.08 -0.46 2.77
N GLU A 83 2.47 -1.66 2.74
CA GLU A 83 3.08 -2.83 2.08
C GLU A 83 3.09 -2.67 0.57
N LYS A 84 2.18 -1.85 0.03
CA LYS A 84 2.03 -1.56 -1.38
C LYS A 84 2.00 -0.05 -1.65
N VAL A 85 2.27 0.31 -2.89
CA VAL A 85 2.01 1.66 -3.42
C VAL A 85 0.51 1.83 -3.60
N LEU A 86 -0.04 2.91 -3.03
CA LEU A 86 -1.49 3.11 -2.91
C LEU A 86 -2.09 3.89 -4.09
N CYS A 87 -1.31 4.79 -4.67
CA CYS A 87 -1.63 5.55 -5.88
C CYS A 87 -0.35 6.10 -6.51
N PHE A 88 -0.47 6.59 -7.74
CA PHE A 88 0.54 7.42 -8.38
C PHE A 88 0.14 8.89 -8.24
N ARG A 89 1.08 9.72 -7.79
CA ARG A 89 0.86 11.16 -7.57
C ARG A 89 2.22 11.85 -7.52
N ALA A 90 2.36 12.95 -8.27
CA ALA A 90 3.54 13.79 -8.20
C ALA A 90 3.74 14.32 -6.78
N LEU A 91 5.01 14.51 -6.38
CA LEU A 91 5.33 15.16 -5.12
C LEU A 91 4.96 16.63 -5.16
N ASP A 92 5.33 17.30 -6.26
CA ASP A 92 4.97 18.68 -6.54
C ASP A 92 4.59 18.83 -8.01
N PRO A 93 3.29 18.70 -8.36
CA PRO A 93 2.83 18.87 -9.73
C PRO A 93 3.05 20.33 -10.17
N SER A 94 3.69 20.50 -11.33
CA SER A 94 4.00 21.81 -11.89
C SER A 94 3.78 21.81 -13.40
N GLU A 95 3.29 22.91 -13.94
CA GLU A 95 3.01 23.11 -15.37
C GLU A 95 4.26 22.97 -16.24
N ASP A 96 5.43 23.30 -15.70
CA ASP A 96 6.73 23.16 -16.38
C ASP A 96 7.27 21.71 -16.34
N GLY A 97 6.59 20.80 -15.64
CA GLY A 97 6.98 19.39 -15.49
C GLY A 97 8.22 19.18 -14.62
N ILE A 98 8.65 20.16 -13.83
CA ILE A 98 9.86 20.09 -13.01
C ILE A 98 9.50 19.91 -11.52
N GLY A 99 8.73 20.84 -10.96
CA GLY A 99 8.34 20.87 -9.55
C GLY A 99 9.49 21.14 -8.56
N SER A 100 9.16 21.29 -7.28
CA SER A 100 10.07 21.48 -6.16
C SER A 100 10.32 20.18 -5.39
N SER A 101 11.58 19.96 -5.01
CA SER A 101 11.99 18.85 -4.15
C SER A 101 11.76 19.09 -2.65
N ASP A 102 11.23 20.26 -2.27
CA ASP A 102 10.90 20.57 -0.88
C ASP A 102 9.65 19.81 -0.42
N TYR A 103 9.88 18.66 0.21
CA TYR A 103 8.80 17.81 0.75
C TYR A 103 7.93 18.54 1.78
N LEU A 104 8.50 19.42 2.62
CA LEU A 104 7.74 20.07 3.69
C LEU A 104 6.72 21.08 3.15
N ALA A 105 7.05 21.72 2.02
CA ALA A 105 6.15 22.62 1.30
C ALA A 105 5.30 21.90 0.22
N SER A 106 5.51 20.59 0.00
CA SER A 106 4.93 19.89 -1.15
C SER A 106 3.40 19.73 -1.06
N PRO A 107 2.67 19.88 -2.18
CA PRO A 107 1.25 19.55 -2.25
C PRO A 107 0.95 18.10 -1.87
N LEU A 108 1.87 17.16 -2.15
CA LEU A 108 1.71 15.77 -1.74
C LEU A 108 1.69 15.59 -0.22
N ARG A 109 2.58 16.27 0.53
CA ARG A 109 2.56 16.25 2.01
C ARG A 109 1.27 16.83 2.57
N ALA A 110 0.82 17.97 2.01
CA ALA A 110 -0.43 18.60 2.42
C ALA A 110 -1.63 17.67 2.17
N TRP A 111 -1.69 17.00 1.02
CA TRP A 111 -2.72 16.01 0.70
C TRP A 111 -2.69 14.80 1.64
N LEU A 112 -1.48 14.29 1.98
CA LEU A 112 -1.31 13.17 2.90
C LEU A 112 -1.88 13.43 4.30
N ASN A 113 -1.95 14.70 4.73
CA ASN A 113 -2.38 15.10 6.08
C ASN A 113 -3.69 15.90 6.09
N SER A 114 -4.49 15.85 5.01
CA SER A 114 -5.77 16.56 4.91
C SER A 114 -6.97 15.61 4.99
N GLU A 115 -8.03 16.04 5.68
CA GLU A 115 -9.35 15.38 5.70
C GLU A 115 -10.08 15.45 4.34
N SER A 116 -9.74 16.41 3.49
CA SER A 116 -10.18 16.41 2.08
C SER A 116 -9.29 15.57 1.17
N GLY A 117 -8.22 14.98 1.72
CA GLY A 117 -7.19 14.23 1.01
C GLY A 117 -7.08 12.78 1.50
N PHE A 118 -5.88 12.39 1.91
CA PHE A 118 -5.61 11.01 2.31
C PHE A 118 -6.24 10.65 3.67
N LEU A 119 -6.26 11.58 4.63
CA LEU A 119 -6.89 11.41 5.95
C LEU A 119 -8.41 11.65 5.92
N ASN A 120 -9.05 11.45 4.78
CA ASN A 120 -10.49 11.54 4.68
C ASN A 120 -11.19 10.57 5.65
N PRO A 121 -12.30 10.95 6.31
CA PRO A 121 -13.04 10.05 7.20
C PRO A 121 -13.52 8.73 6.56
N GLU A 122 -13.68 8.69 5.24
CA GLU A 122 -13.98 7.47 4.49
C GLU A 122 -12.77 6.51 4.43
N ASN A 123 -11.55 7.05 4.52
CA ASN A 123 -10.31 6.28 4.53
C ASN A 123 -9.90 5.88 5.96
N PHE A 124 -10.01 6.78 6.93
CA PHE A 124 -9.58 6.55 8.31
C PHE A 124 -10.67 6.96 9.30
N SER A 125 -11.08 6.07 10.19
CA SER A 125 -11.98 6.45 11.29
C SER A 125 -11.23 7.14 12.43
N ASP A 126 -11.98 7.77 13.34
CA ASP A 126 -11.42 8.32 14.58
C ASP A 126 -10.63 7.29 15.39
N ASN A 127 -11.07 6.02 15.38
CA ASN A 127 -10.34 4.93 16.03
C ASN A 127 -8.99 4.69 15.35
N ASP A 128 -8.94 4.63 14.01
CA ASP A 128 -7.68 4.49 13.27
C ASP A 128 -6.72 5.65 13.59
N LEU A 129 -7.23 6.88 13.55
CA LEU A 129 -6.44 8.10 13.81
C LEU A 129 -5.91 8.18 15.24
N SER A 130 -6.66 7.66 16.23
CA SER A 130 -6.25 7.65 17.64
C SER A 130 -4.96 6.84 17.89
N LEU A 131 -4.68 5.85 17.03
CA LEU A 131 -3.51 4.98 17.11
C LEU A 131 -2.25 5.68 16.60
N ILE A 132 -2.39 6.74 15.82
CA ILE A 132 -1.29 7.41 15.14
C ILE A 132 -0.63 8.42 16.08
N SER A 133 0.70 8.39 16.10
CA SER A 133 1.53 9.43 16.71
C SER A 133 2.10 10.32 15.60
N PRO A 134 1.94 11.65 15.69
CA PRO A 134 2.62 12.55 14.77
C PRO A 134 4.14 12.39 14.79
N ASP A 135 4.76 12.62 13.64
CA ASP A 135 6.21 12.71 13.51
C ASP A 135 6.76 14.02 14.11
N LYS A 136 8.06 14.27 13.95
CA LYS A 136 8.71 15.49 14.46
C LYS A 136 8.24 16.78 13.78
N ASN A 137 7.63 16.69 12.60
CA ASN A 137 7.10 17.81 11.84
C ASN A 137 5.59 18.00 12.07
N GLY A 138 4.98 17.15 12.91
CA GLY A 138 3.54 17.15 13.18
C GLY A 138 2.72 16.36 12.16
N ASP A 139 3.35 15.58 11.28
CA ASP A 139 2.64 14.78 10.27
C ASP A 139 2.14 13.47 10.87
N SER A 140 0.86 13.18 10.70
CA SER A 140 0.28 11.87 11.02
C SER A 140 0.69 10.83 9.99
N ILE A 141 0.67 11.19 8.71
CA ILE A 141 1.09 10.36 7.59
C ILE A 141 2.18 11.09 6.82
N PHE A 142 3.29 10.41 6.53
CA PHE A 142 4.42 11.01 5.84
C PHE A 142 5.06 10.04 4.83
N LEU A 143 5.94 10.55 3.98
CA LEU A 143 6.80 9.70 3.16
C LEU A 143 8.07 9.35 3.94
N PRO A 144 8.47 8.06 4.00
CA PRO A 144 9.70 7.69 4.67
C PRO A 144 10.90 8.34 3.99
N SER A 145 11.88 8.78 4.77
CA SER A 145 13.12 9.35 4.22
C SER A 145 14.04 8.25 3.67
N LYS A 146 14.96 8.60 2.78
CA LYS A 146 16.03 7.71 2.32
C LYS A 146 16.80 7.10 3.50
N ASP A 147 17.08 7.90 4.53
CA ASP A 147 17.81 7.45 5.71
C ASP A 147 17.01 6.45 6.56
N MET A 148 15.68 6.57 6.64
CA MET A 148 14.83 5.56 7.28
C MET A 148 14.89 4.22 6.51
N LEU A 149 14.93 4.30 5.18
CA LEU A 149 14.90 3.11 4.32
C LEU A 149 16.27 2.46 4.08
N LYS A 150 17.39 3.12 4.44
CA LYS A 150 18.73 2.64 4.08
C LYS A 150 19.10 1.30 4.73
N ASN A 151 18.53 1.02 5.90
CA ASN A 151 18.76 -0.21 6.66
C ASN A 151 17.82 -1.36 6.26
N ILE A 152 16.83 -1.09 5.40
CA ILE A 152 15.95 -2.12 4.84
C ILE A 152 16.64 -2.76 3.64
N SER A 153 16.54 -4.09 3.52
CA SER A 153 17.11 -4.82 2.38
C SER A 153 16.55 -4.30 1.06
N THR A 154 17.35 -4.36 -0.02
CA THR A 154 16.88 -3.95 -1.36
C THR A 154 15.63 -4.74 -1.77
N ALA A 155 15.57 -6.03 -1.44
CA ALA A 155 14.41 -6.87 -1.72
C ALA A 155 13.15 -6.39 -1.00
N ASP A 156 13.27 -6.03 0.29
CA ASP A 156 12.20 -5.54 1.15
C ASP A 156 11.80 -4.10 0.88
N ARG A 157 12.62 -3.32 0.16
CA ARG A 157 12.25 -1.99 -0.30
C ARG A 157 11.37 -2.00 -1.54
N ARG A 158 11.34 -3.08 -2.33
CA ARG A 158 10.49 -3.13 -3.52
C ARG A 158 9.01 -3.08 -3.13
N ARG A 159 8.20 -2.37 -3.91
CA ARG A 159 6.76 -2.24 -3.68
C ARG A 159 6.02 -2.50 -4.97
N SER A 160 5.01 -3.35 -4.90
CA SER A 160 4.00 -3.48 -5.94
C SER A 160 2.89 -2.46 -5.70
N PRO A 161 2.21 -1.97 -6.74
CA PRO A 161 0.99 -1.19 -6.58
C PRO A 161 -0.16 -2.09 -6.07
N THR A 162 -1.16 -1.49 -5.42
CA THR A 162 -2.45 -2.13 -5.18
C THR A 162 -3.21 -2.35 -6.49
N GLU A 163 -4.22 -3.21 -6.49
CA GLU A 163 -5.07 -3.38 -7.69
C GLU A 163 -5.85 -2.10 -8.00
N GLN A 164 -6.36 -1.40 -6.98
CA GLN A 164 -7.06 -0.13 -7.18
C GLN A 164 -6.14 0.97 -7.68
N CYS A 165 -4.88 1.01 -7.22
CA CYS A 165 -3.88 1.92 -7.78
C CYS A 165 -3.76 1.75 -9.29
N ILE A 166 -3.71 0.50 -9.79
CA ILE A 166 -3.63 0.22 -11.22
C ILE A 166 -4.94 0.58 -11.93
N LYS A 167 -6.10 0.21 -11.37
CA LYS A 167 -7.42 0.46 -11.98
C LYS A 167 -7.74 1.95 -12.10
N ASN A 168 -7.32 2.75 -11.13
CA ASN A 168 -7.56 4.19 -11.07
C ASN A 168 -6.43 5.01 -11.71
N ASP A 169 -5.35 4.38 -12.18
CA ASP A 169 -4.30 5.09 -12.91
C ASP A 169 -4.76 5.40 -14.34
N THR A 170 -4.88 6.68 -14.65
CA THR A 170 -5.24 7.18 -15.99
C THR A 170 -4.03 7.32 -16.92
N SER A 171 -2.81 7.07 -16.42
CA SER A 171 -1.60 7.16 -17.23
C SER A 171 -1.56 6.09 -18.33
N ARG A 172 -1.01 6.44 -19.50
CA ARG A 172 -0.92 5.54 -20.66
C ARG A 172 0.16 4.45 -20.50
N TYR A 173 0.87 4.41 -19.36
CA TYR A 173 2.03 3.55 -19.12
C TYR A 173 1.68 2.30 -18.31
N LEU A 174 0.56 1.65 -18.65
CA LEU A 174 0.18 0.33 -18.14
C LEU A 174 1.11 -0.76 -18.68
N THR A 175 2.33 -0.81 -18.15
CA THR A 175 3.05 -2.09 -18.07
C THR A 175 2.74 -2.68 -16.71
N LEU A 176 2.21 -3.90 -16.69
CA LEU A 176 2.04 -4.77 -15.52
C LEU A 176 3.40 -4.99 -14.85
N ARG A 177 3.91 -3.99 -14.13
CA ARG A 177 5.19 -4.09 -13.44
C ARG A 177 4.93 -4.67 -12.06
N LYS A 178 5.56 -5.81 -11.80
CA LYS A 178 5.57 -6.45 -10.48
C LYS A 178 5.96 -5.46 -9.36
N TYR A 179 6.81 -4.48 -9.67
CA TYR A 179 7.20 -3.41 -8.76
C TYR A 179 7.19 -2.06 -9.48
N CYS A 180 6.91 -0.98 -8.75
CA CYS A 180 6.93 0.40 -9.25
C CYS A 180 7.93 1.26 -8.48
N TRP A 181 8.16 2.48 -8.96
CA TRP A 181 8.91 3.48 -8.23
C TRP A 181 8.01 4.09 -7.15
N TYR A 182 8.59 4.53 -6.04
CA TYR A 182 7.86 5.33 -5.05
C TYR A 182 8.73 6.39 -4.40
N TRP A 183 8.07 7.45 -3.94
CA TRP A 183 8.71 8.61 -3.36
C TRP A 183 9.33 8.32 -1.98
N THR A 184 10.46 8.97 -1.71
CA THR A 184 10.90 9.26 -0.34
C THR A 184 10.70 10.75 -0.06
N SER A 185 10.75 11.17 1.20
CA SER A 185 10.78 12.59 1.57
C SER A 185 12.14 13.27 1.38
N SER A 186 13.14 12.57 0.82
CA SER A 186 14.52 13.07 0.75
C SER A 186 14.82 13.76 -0.58
N PRO A 187 15.13 15.07 -0.60
CA PRO A 187 15.62 15.74 -1.81
C PRO A 187 16.99 15.18 -2.20
N VAL A 188 17.40 15.42 -3.44
CA VAL A 188 18.80 15.20 -3.84
C VAL A 188 19.61 16.46 -3.66
N SER A 189 20.92 16.33 -3.38
CA SER A 189 21.79 17.48 -3.17
C SER A 189 22.17 18.23 -4.45
N THR A 190 21.91 17.66 -5.63
CA THR A 190 22.43 18.19 -6.90
C THR A 190 21.54 19.26 -7.53
N ASN A 191 20.28 19.38 -7.15
CA ASN A 191 19.34 20.39 -7.65
C ASN A 191 18.14 20.53 -6.69
N GLN A 192 17.28 21.52 -6.93
CA GLN A 192 16.10 21.78 -6.11
C GLN A 192 14.81 21.13 -6.63
N SER A 193 14.89 20.33 -7.70
CA SER A 193 13.71 19.80 -8.41
C SER A 193 13.61 18.29 -8.42
N SER A 194 14.66 17.58 -8.02
CA SER A 194 14.68 16.13 -8.01
C SER A 194 14.60 15.59 -6.60
N VAL A 195 13.81 14.53 -6.45
CA VAL A 195 13.62 13.83 -5.19
C VAL A 195 14.19 12.43 -5.31
N THR A 196 14.71 11.90 -4.21
CA THR A 196 15.10 10.50 -4.15
C THR A 196 13.85 9.62 -4.18
N ALA A 197 13.79 8.69 -5.10
CA ALA A 197 12.77 7.65 -5.18
C ALA A 197 13.43 6.27 -5.01
N VAL A 198 12.66 5.31 -4.51
CA VAL A 198 13.03 3.91 -4.58
C VAL A 198 12.56 3.34 -5.92
N THR A 199 13.44 2.62 -6.60
CA THR A 199 13.17 2.05 -7.93
C THR A 199 12.53 0.67 -7.86
N THR A 200 12.14 0.11 -9.01
CA THR A 200 11.60 -1.25 -9.13
C THR A 200 12.54 -2.36 -8.64
N THR A 201 13.84 -2.08 -8.55
CA THR A 201 14.86 -3.01 -8.02
C THR A 201 15.11 -2.83 -6.52
N GLY A 202 14.46 -1.85 -5.89
CA GLY A 202 14.68 -1.47 -4.49
C GLY A 202 15.95 -0.63 -4.28
N GLY A 203 16.59 -0.17 -5.36
CA GLY A 203 17.67 0.83 -5.30
C GLY A 203 17.11 2.24 -5.11
N PHE A 204 17.99 3.20 -4.82
CA PHE A 204 17.62 4.63 -4.81
C PHE A 204 18.05 5.29 -6.12
N TYR A 205 17.20 6.12 -6.68
CA TYR A 205 17.50 6.95 -7.84
C TYR A 205 16.82 8.31 -7.70
N LYS A 206 17.12 9.25 -8.60
CA LYS A 206 16.50 10.58 -8.60
C LYS A 206 15.51 10.73 -9.75
N THR A 207 14.37 11.35 -9.50
CA THR A 207 13.43 11.77 -10.54
C THR A 207 12.86 13.15 -10.22
N LEU A 208 12.28 13.83 -11.19
CA LEU A 208 11.71 15.18 -11.05
C LEU A 208 10.49 15.15 -10.13
N ALA A 209 10.33 16.13 -9.23
CA ALA A 209 9.24 16.15 -8.26
C ALA A 209 7.84 16.15 -8.89
N ALA A 210 7.73 16.66 -10.11
CA ALA A 210 6.50 16.63 -10.91
C ALA A 210 6.20 15.28 -11.59
N ASP A 211 7.02 14.24 -11.40
CA ASP A 211 6.82 12.91 -12.01
C ASP A 211 5.56 12.22 -11.45
N GLU A 212 4.49 12.23 -12.24
CA GLU A 212 3.21 11.63 -11.89
C GLU A 212 3.23 10.09 -11.90
N LEU A 213 4.27 9.44 -12.42
CA LEU A 213 4.37 7.97 -12.47
C LEU A 213 5.05 7.37 -11.23
N CYS A 214 5.46 8.22 -10.28
CA CYS A 214 6.05 7.76 -9.03
C CYS A 214 4.97 7.54 -7.98
N GLY A 215 5.06 6.40 -7.29
CA GLY A 215 4.06 5.92 -6.35
C GLY A 215 4.14 6.59 -4.98
N VAL A 216 2.99 6.62 -4.31
CA VAL A 216 2.88 6.98 -2.89
C VAL A 216 2.94 5.72 -2.05
N CYS A 217 3.99 5.61 -1.22
CA CYS A 217 4.17 4.55 -0.23
C CYS A 217 4.31 5.20 1.16
N PRO A 218 3.20 5.57 1.81
CA PRO A 218 3.23 6.32 3.05
C PRO A 218 3.74 5.50 4.23
N ALA A 219 4.10 6.22 5.28
CA ALA A 219 4.50 5.70 6.57
C ALA A 219 3.84 6.51 7.70
N MET A 220 3.77 5.89 8.88
CA MET A 220 3.25 6.51 10.09
C MET A 220 3.91 5.91 11.34
N TYR A 221 3.89 6.65 12.44
CA TYR A 221 4.27 6.10 13.74
C TYR A 221 3.02 5.68 14.52
N LEU A 222 3.08 4.54 15.19
CA LEU A 222 2.09 4.20 16.19
C LEU A 222 2.40 4.87 17.53
N ARG A 223 1.35 5.22 18.25
CA ARG A 223 1.38 5.72 19.63
C ARG A 223 1.84 4.64 20.62
N SER A 224 1.44 3.40 20.39
CA SER A 224 1.79 2.22 21.17
C SER A 224 2.19 1.08 20.25
N ASN A 225 3.18 0.28 20.64
CA ASN A 225 3.51 -0.98 19.98
C ASN A 225 2.69 -2.16 20.54
N VAL A 226 1.96 -1.94 21.63
CA VAL A 226 1.04 -2.91 22.24
C VAL A 226 -0.39 -2.49 21.91
N LEU A 227 -1.13 -3.37 21.24
CA LEU A 227 -2.50 -3.13 20.78
C LEU A 227 -3.37 -4.36 21.03
N VAL A 228 -4.68 -4.17 21.17
CA VAL A 228 -5.65 -5.27 21.25
C VAL A 228 -6.14 -5.60 19.84
N LEU A 229 -5.67 -6.72 19.30
CA LEU A 229 -5.79 -7.08 17.89
C LEU A 229 -6.36 -8.48 17.71
N CYS A 230 -6.90 -8.72 16.53
CA CYS A 230 -7.30 -10.03 16.04
C CYS A 230 -6.45 -10.42 14.82
N GLY A 231 -6.37 -11.71 14.46
CA GLY A 231 -5.45 -12.21 13.41
C GLY A 231 -4.05 -12.56 13.92
N SER A 232 -3.14 -12.91 13.00
CA SER A 232 -1.78 -13.43 13.34
C SER A 232 -0.61 -12.58 12.82
N GLY A 233 -0.89 -11.46 12.16
CA GLY A 233 0.14 -10.56 11.63
C GLY A 233 0.87 -11.05 10.38
N THR A 234 0.41 -12.15 9.76
CA THR A 234 1.01 -12.73 8.55
C THR A 234 0.47 -12.06 7.28
N ALA A 235 1.02 -12.39 6.12
CA ALA A 235 0.52 -11.85 4.84
C ALA A 235 -0.89 -12.35 4.53
N GLU A 236 -1.20 -13.59 4.91
CA GLU A 236 -2.48 -14.25 4.68
C GLU A 236 -3.51 -13.89 5.76
N ASN A 237 -3.05 -13.49 6.95
CA ASN A 237 -3.88 -13.15 8.09
C ASN A 237 -3.25 -11.97 8.87
N PRO A 238 -3.28 -10.75 8.29
CA PRO A 238 -2.77 -9.56 8.94
C PRO A 238 -3.55 -9.25 10.22
N TYR A 239 -2.95 -8.53 11.15
CA TYR A 239 -3.67 -8.04 12.31
C TYR A 239 -4.76 -7.04 11.90
N ALA A 240 -5.88 -7.07 12.60
CA ALA A 240 -6.92 -6.05 12.50
C ALA A 240 -7.36 -5.59 13.90
N LEU A 241 -7.94 -4.38 13.97
CA LEU A 241 -8.45 -3.83 15.22
C LEU A 241 -9.67 -4.63 15.70
N ALA A 242 -9.65 -5.03 16.97
CA ALA A 242 -10.77 -5.71 17.60
C ALA A 242 -12.02 -4.80 17.60
N GLY A 243 -13.17 -5.33 17.20
CA GLY A 243 -14.41 -4.56 17.17
C GLY A 243 -14.51 -3.56 16.01
N GLY A 244 -13.69 -3.70 14.96
CA GLY A 244 -13.92 -3.08 13.66
C GLY A 244 -15.18 -3.66 13.02
N GLY A 245 -16.34 -3.31 13.58
CA GLY A 245 -17.65 -3.61 12.99
C GLY A 245 -17.75 -3.02 11.59
N GLU A 246 -18.51 -3.74 10.77
CA GLU A 246 -18.90 -3.42 9.39
C GLU A 246 -18.84 -1.91 9.08
N ARG A 247 -17.94 -1.53 8.16
CA ARG A 247 -18.04 -0.29 7.41
C ARG A 247 -18.73 -0.57 6.09
#